data_AF-A0A382MN55-F1
#
_entry.id   AF-A0A382MN55-F1
#
_cell.length_a   1.000
_cell.length_b   1.000
_cell.length_c   1.000
_cell.angle_alpha   90.00
_cell.angle_beta   90.00
_cell.angle_gamma   90.00
#
_symmetry.space_group_name_H-M   'P 1'
#
loop_
_entity.id
_entity.type
_entity.pdbx_description
1 polymer ?
#
loop_
_entity_poly.entity_id
_entity_poly.type
_entity_poly.pdbx_seq_one_letter_code
_entity_poly.pdbx_strand_id
1 'polypeptide(L)' 'KGVVDSLMNDLVSKRGLYDYLVVCDETNNTSARIDRNELYLDVAVEPVKSVEFIYIPVRIQNTGSIA' A
#
# COMPACT_ATOMS: atom_id res chain seq x y z
N LYS A 1 -3.50 1.70 -7.59
CA LYS A 1 -3.07 3.00 -6.99
C LYS A 1 -4.25 3.89 -6.56
N GLY A 2 -5.10 4.39 -7.46
CA GLY A 2 -6.11 5.42 -7.13
C GLY A 2 -7.08 5.15 -5.97
N VAL A 3 -7.50 3.90 -5.76
CA VAL A 3 -8.36 3.53 -4.61
C VAL A 3 -7.66 3.76 -3.28
N VAL A 4 -6.37 3.42 -3.20
CA VAL A 4 -5.56 3.53 -1.99
C VAL A 4 -5.23 5.00 -1.72
N ASP A 5 -4.93 5.77 -2.77
CA ASP A 5 -4.76 7.22 -2.66
C ASP A 5 -6.02 7.90 -2.10
N SER A 6 -7.21 7.50 -2.56
CA SER A 6 -8.47 8.05 -2.04
C SER A 6 -8.67 7.73 -0.56
N LEU A 7 -8.32 6.51 -0.14
CA LEU A 7 -8.43 6.09 1.27
C LEU A 7 -7.44 6.86 2.15
N MET A 8 -6.19 6.97 1.73
CA MET A 8 -5.16 7.66 2.51
C MET A 8 -5.43 9.17 2.59
N ASN A 9 -5.95 9.80 1.52
CA ASN A 9 -6.41 11.18 1.55
C ASN A 9 -7.54 11.41 2.57
N ASP A 10 -8.50 10.48 2.66
CA ASP A 10 -9.56 10.56 3.67
C ASP A 10 -8.97 10.50 5.09
N LEU A 11 -7.97 9.65 5.33
CA LEU A 11 -7.27 9.57 6.62
C LEU A 11 -6.51 10.86 6.97
N VAL A 12 -5.85 11.50 6.00
CA VAL A 12 -5.22 12.83 6.19
C VAL A 12 -6.29 13.87 6.50
N SER A 13 -7.42 13.89 5.78
CA SER A 13 -8.51 14.86 5.99
C SER A 13 -9.11 14.78 7.41
N LYS A 14 -9.12 13.58 7.99
CA LYS A 14 -9.59 13.30 9.35
C LYS A 14 -8.51 13.50 10.43
N ARG A 15 -7.34 14.00 10.05
CA ARG A 15 -6.17 14.17 10.93
C ARG A 15 -5.69 12.84 11.55
N GLY A 16 -5.87 11.73 10.83
CA GLY A 16 -5.33 10.43 11.20
C GLY A 16 -3.87 10.23 10.77
N LEU A 17 -3.43 10.95 9.72
CA LEU A 17 -2.08 10.97 9.18
C LEU A 17 -1.66 12.42 8.88
N TYR A 18 -0.37 12.71 8.96
CA TYR A 18 0.20 13.97 8.46
C TYR A 18 0.44 13.90 6.95
N ASP A 19 1.06 12.81 6.49
CA ASP A 19 1.39 12.60 5.08
C ASP A 19 1.42 11.10 4.75
N TYR A 20 1.39 10.76 3.46
CA TYR A 20 1.51 9.40 2.97
C TYR A 20 2.10 9.35 1.55
N LEU A 21 2.74 8.23 1.22
CA LEU A 21 3.21 7.94 -0.13
C LEU A 21 2.77 6.53 -0.54
N VAL A 22 2.10 6.43 -1.69
CA VAL A 22 1.73 5.15 -2.31
C VAL A 22 2.61 4.90 -3.53
N VAL A 23 3.39 3.83 -3.49
CA VAL A 23 4.18 3.34 -4.61
C VAL A 23 3.54 2.05 -5.13
N CYS A 24 3.19 2.05 -6.41
CA CYS A 24 2.58 0.93 -7.12
C CYS A 24 2.86 1.14 -8.60
N ASP A 25 4.14 1.08 -8.96
CA ASP A 25 4.65 1.32 -10.30
C ASP A 25 5.69 0.25 -10.67
N GLU A 26 6.37 0.43 -11.80
CA GLU A 26 7.38 -0.51 -12.30
C GLU A 26 8.63 -0.63 -11.40
N THR A 27 8.86 0.32 -10.49
CA THR A 27 9.99 0.28 -9.56
C THR A 27 9.80 -0.79 -8.49
N ASN A 28 8.56 -0.99 -8.01
CA ASN A 28 8.23 -2.02 -7.03
C ASN A 28 7.52 -3.23 -7.63
N ASN A 29 6.87 -3.09 -8.78
CA ASN A 29 6.30 -4.18 -9.57
C ASN A 29 7.18 -4.50 -10.77
N THR A 30 8.36 -5.07 -10.49
CA THR A 30 9.30 -5.50 -11.53
C THR A 30 8.71 -6.63 -12.38
N SER A 31 9.23 -6.82 -13.60
CA SER A 31 8.81 -7.90 -14.50
C SER A 31 8.83 -9.28 -13.82
N ALA A 32 9.89 -9.58 -13.06
CA ALA A 32 10.00 -10.83 -12.32
C ALA A 32 8.90 -11.04 -11.25
N ARG A 33 8.31 -9.97 -10.69
CA ARG A 33 7.17 -10.05 -9.76
C ARG A 33 5.86 -10.26 -10.51
N ILE A 34 5.68 -9.56 -11.62
CA ILE A 34 4.52 -9.72 -12.51
C ILE A 34 4.47 -11.16 -13.05
N ASP A 35 5.60 -11.71 -13.48
CA ASP A 35 5.71 -13.10 -13.95
C ASP A 35 5.34 -14.12 -12.87
N ARG A 36 5.50 -13.77 -11.60
CA ARG A 36 5.05 -14.58 -10.44
C ARG A 36 3.61 -14.29 -10.01
N ASN A 37 2.87 -13.46 -10.74
CA ASN A 37 1.53 -12.98 -10.41
C ASN A 37 1.46 -12.26 -9.06
N GLU A 38 2.52 -11.53 -8.69
CA GLU A 38 2.56 -10.74 -7.47
C GLU A 38 2.31 -9.27 -7.76
N LEU A 39 1.39 -8.65 -7.03
CA LEU A 39 1.22 -7.20 -7.00
C LEU A 39 1.72 -6.66 -5.66
N TYR A 40 2.66 -5.73 -5.73
CA TYR A 40 3.22 -5.01 -4.59
C TYR A 40 2.62 -3.61 -4.53
N LEU A 41 2.07 -3.29 -3.36
CA LEU A 41 1.54 -1.98 -3.03
C LEU A 41 2.24 -1.52 -1.77
N ASP A 42 3.19 -0.61 -1.91
CA ASP A 42 3.93 -0.05 -0.79
C ASP A 42 3.27 1.25 -0.38
N VAL A 43 2.89 1.35 0.89
CA VAL A 43 2.30 2.55 1.48
C VAL A 43 3.17 2.98 2.64
N ALA A 44 3.89 4.09 2.46
CA ALA A 44 4.56 4.77 3.55
C ALA A 44 3.57 5.77 4.17
N VAL A 45 3.51 5.82 5.49
CA VAL A 45 2.61 6.73 6.22
C VAL A 45 3.40 7.51 7.27
N GLU A 46 3.07 8.79 7.41
CA GLU A 46 3.55 9.64 8.49
C GLU A 46 2.40 9.87 9.49
N PRO A 47 2.42 9.22 10.66
CA PRO A 47 1.32 9.27 11.61
C PRO A 47 1.30 10.55 12.46
N VAL A 48 0.11 10.93 12.92
CA VAL A 48 0.00 11.95 13.97
C VAL A 48 0.51 11.39 15.31
N LYS A 49 1.20 12.23 16.10
CA LYS A 49 1.83 11.89 17.40
C LYS A 49 0.95 10.92 18.21
N SER A 50 1.23 9.61 18.12
CA SER A 50 0.71 8.49 18.92
C SER A 50 0.75 7.13 18.18
N VAL A 51 0.87 7.10 16.86
CA VAL A 51 1.04 5.82 16.13
C VAL A 51 2.51 5.65 15.72
N GLU A 52 3.16 4.58 16.15
CA GLU A 52 4.62 4.41 15.98
C GLU A 52 5.01 3.62 14.71
N PHE A 53 4.12 2.79 14.16
CA PHE A 53 4.34 2.12 12.87
C PHE A 53 3.04 1.52 12.32
N ILE A 54 2.71 1.77 11.05
CA ILE A 54 1.64 1.05 10.35
C ILE A 54 2.27 0.36 9.14
N TYR A 55 2.34 -0.97 9.17
CA TYR A 55 2.81 -1.79 8.05
C TYR A 55 1.62 -2.55 7.46
N ILE A 56 1.25 -2.23 6.22
CA ILE A 56 0.12 -2.86 5.52
C ILE A 56 0.66 -3.65 4.31
N PRO A 57 1.04 -4.92 4.47
CA PRO A 57 1.44 -5.75 3.34
C PRO A 57 0.19 -6.22 2.58
N VAL A 58 -0.07 -5.62 1.42
CA VAL A 58 -1.13 -6.08 0.51
C VAL A 58 -0.51 -6.99 -0.54
N ARG A 59 -0.93 -8.26 -0.57
CA ARG A 59 -0.52 -9.23 -1.58
C ARG A 59 -1.75 -9.77 -2.28
N ILE A 60 -1.85 -9.54 -3.58
CA ILE A 60 -2.82 -10.23 -4.42
C ILE A 60 -2.21 -11.58 -4.81
N GLN A 61 -2.93 -12.66 -4.54
CA GLN A 61 -2.57 -14.01 -4.97
C GLN A 61 -3.68 -14.55 -5.88
N ASN A 62 -3.33 -15.49 -6.75
CA ASN A 62 -4.32 -16.20 -7.56
C ASN A 62 -5.38 -16.85 -6.67
N THR A 63 -6.64 -16.78 -7.10
CA THR A 63 -7.75 -17.54 -6.52
C THR A 63 -7.37 -19.02 -6.51
N GLY A 64 -7.25 -19.61 -5.32
CA GLY A 64 -6.86 -21.01 -5.12
C GLY A 64 -5.47 -21.26 -4.53
N SER A 65 -4.67 -20.23 -4.24
CA SER A 65 -3.36 -20.38 -3.57
C SER A 65 -3.42 -20.41 -2.03
N ILE A 66 -4.61 -20.27 -1.43
CA ILE A 66 -4.82 -20.42 0.01
C ILE A 66 -5.30 -21.86 0.22
N ALA A 67 -4.36 -22.76 0.50
CA ALA A 67 -4.62 -24.10 1.02
C ALA A 67 -4.32 -24.11 2.52
#